data_AF-A0AA41H592-F1
#
_entry.id   AF-A0AA41H592-F1
#
_cell.length_a   1.000
_cell.length_b   1.000
_cell.length_c   1.000
_cell.angle_alpha   90.00
_cell.angle_beta   90.00
_cell.angle_gamma   90.00
#
_symmetry.space_group_name_H-M   'P 1'
#
loop_
_entity.id
_entity.type
_entity.pdbx_description
1 polymer ?
#
loop_
_entity_poly.entity_id
_entity_poly.type
_entity_poly.pdbx_seq_one_letter_code
_entity_poly.pdbx_strand_id
1 'polypeptide(L)'
;MLPDFRSRQTLLSHIDHTMRFYHPRCIDPSGGFYHFFRDDGTVYDHHTRHLVSSTRFIFNYAKAWRQFGGPAYLEALHHGLAFLRLVHRNPRTGGYAWQLSWNDGAKQVIDGDNHCYGLAFVLLAYAQALAAGVGEARAYMAETFALMERRFWQPEHGLYADQASADWSVLDPYRGQNANMHACEALIAAFEASGETHYLKRAALLAHNITVRQAALAGGMIWEHYHADWSVDWDYNRHDKSNIFRPWGYQPGHLTEWAKLLLQLERHPVALDGQTAWLAPRAAELFNLAVAKAWDAEHGGLHYGFGPDDEICDADKYFWVQAESLAAAAVLARRTGDDGYWVWYDQLWAYSWRHFVDHRHGAWYRVLGPANEKLSDQKSPAGKVDYHTMGACYEVLQVLGHEA
;
A
#
# COMPACT_ATOMS: atom_id res chain seq x y z
N MET A 1 25.82 9.85 12.67
CA MET A 1 24.91 11.02 12.69
C MET A 1 23.71 10.67 11.83
N LEU A 2 22.50 11.01 12.25
CA LEU A 2 21.31 10.77 11.42
C LEU A 2 21.28 11.79 10.28
N PRO A 3 20.89 11.39 9.05
CA PRO A 3 20.56 12.34 7.98
C PRO A 3 19.42 13.28 8.40
N ASP A 4 19.35 14.45 7.78
CA ASP A 4 18.17 15.32 7.88
C ASP A 4 17.06 14.76 6.99
N PHE A 5 16.15 13.98 7.56
CA PHE A 5 15.04 13.38 6.83
C PHE A 5 13.96 14.38 6.42
N ARG A 6 13.99 15.61 6.95
CA ARG A 6 13.12 16.70 6.49
C ARG A 6 13.67 17.42 5.27
N SER A 7 14.89 17.09 4.82
CA SER A 7 15.46 17.60 3.58
C SER A 7 14.97 16.81 2.36
N ARG A 8 14.59 17.55 1.31
CA ARG A 8 14.25 16.98 0.01
C ARG A 8 15.37 16.10 -0.54
N GLN A 9 16.62 16.55 -0.42
CA GLN A 9 17.77 15.83 -0.96
C GLN A 9 17.98 14.48 -0.26
N THR A 10 17.79 14.41 1.05
CA THR A 10 17.90 13.17 1.82
C THR A 10 16.87 12.15 1.35
N LEU A 11 15.60 12.55 1.23
CA LEU A 11 14.51 11.66 0.79
C LEU A 11 14.72 11.16 -0.65
N LEU A 12 15.12 12.05 -1.57
CA LEU A 12 15.43 11.66 -2.95
C LEU A 12 16.62 10.71 -3.02
N SER A 13 17.67 10.95 -2.23
CA SER A 13 18.84 10.06 -2.15
C SER A 13 18.48 8.70 -1.58
N HIS A 14 17.56 8.65 -0.60
CA HIS A 14 17.06 7.40 -0.02
C HIS A 14 16.21 6.59 -1.01
N ILE A 15 15.35 7.26 -1.78
CA ILE A 15 14.58 6.64 -2.85
C ILE A 15 15.52 6.07 -3.92
N ASP A 16 16.48 6.85 -4.40
CA ASP A 16 17.45 6.39 -5.41
C ASP A 16 18.29 5.21 -4.90
N HIS A 17 18.72 5.24 -3.63
CA HIS A 17 19.39 4.10 -2.99
C HIS A 17 18.54 2.82 -3.01
N THR A 18 17.23 2.95 -2.75
CA THR A 18 16.28 1.83 -2.83
C THR A 18 16.05 1.38 -4.27
N MET A 19 15.94 2.30 -5.23
CA MET A 19 15.82 1.95 -6.65
C MET A 19 17.04 1.19 -7.17
N ARG A 20 18.26 1.53 -6.74
CA ARG A 20 19.50 0.81 -7.10
C ARG A 20 19.58 -0.62 -6.54
N PHE A 21 18.83 -0.92 -5.48
CA PHE A 21 18.69 -2.31 -5.03
C PHE A 21 17.92 -3.14 -6.06
N TYR A 22 16.82 -2.61 -6.62
CA TYR A 22 15.97 -3.35 -7.57
C TYR A 22 16.40 -3.22 -9.03
N HIS A 23 16.81 -2.04 -9.48
CA HIS A 23 17.13 -1.78 -10.87
C HIS A 23 18.60 -2.08 -11.19
N PRO A 24 18.91 -2.75 -12.31
CA PRO A 24 18.00 -3.38 -13.28
C PRO A 24 17.63 -4.83 -12.93
N ARG A 25 18.19 -5.39 -11.84
CA ARG A 25 18.14 -6.83 -11.53
C ARG A 25 16.75 -7.43 -11.35
N CYS A 26 15.73 -6.61 -11.06
CA CYS A 26 14.36 -7.08 -10.94
C CYS A 26 13.68 -7.35 -12.28
N ILE A 27 14.21 -6.84 -13.39
CA ILE A 27 13.59 -6.97 -14.71
C ILE A 27 13.86 -8.39 -15.23
N ASP A 28 12.80 -9.13 -15.54
CA ASP A 28 12.89 -10.42 -16.22
C ASP A 28 12.78 -10.18 -17.73
N PRO A 29 13.84 -10.41 -18.53
CA PRO A 29 13.83 -10.15 -19.97
C PRO A 29 12.71 -10.89 -20.72
N SER A 30 12.25 -12.04 -20.19
CA SER A 30 11.15 -12.81 -20.78
C SER A 30 9.77 -12.21 -20.50
N GLY A 31 9.64 -11.36 -19.46
CA GLY A 31 8.40 -10.67 -19.13
C GLY A 31 8.23 -10.40 -17.63
N GLY A 32 7.88 -9.15 -17.32
CA GLY A 32 7.56 -8.70 -15.96
C GLY A 32 8.79 -8.51 -15.08
N PHE A 33 8.64 -8.81 -13.81
CA PHE A 33 9.71 -8.63 -12.81
C PHE A 33 9.87 -9.91 -11.98
N TYR A 34 11.08 -10.19 -11.52
CA TYR A 34 11.28 -11.10 -10.40
C TYR A 34 10.74 -10.48 -9.12
N HIS A 35 10.18 -11.31 -8.23
CA HIS A 35 9.44 -10.82 -7.04
C HIS A 35 10.01 -11.31 -5.70
N PHE A 36 11.14 -12.01 -5.72
CA PHE A 36 11.69 -12.70 -4.55
C PHE A 36 13.19 -12.43 -4.45
N PHE A 37 13.57 -11.50 -3.56
CA PHE A 37 14.96 -11.04 -3.40
C PHE A 37 15.50 -11.32 -2.00
N ARG A 38 16.75 -11.79 -1.95
CA ARG A 38 17.58 -11.84 -0.75
C ARG A 38 18.13 -10.46 -0.41
N ASP A 39 18.81 -10.34 0.72
CA ASP A 39 19.36 -9.05 1.14
C ASP A 39 20.43 -8.47 0.23
N ASP A 40 21.24 -9.33 -0.38
CA ASP A 40 22.23 -8.95 -1.38
C ASP A 40 21.61 -8.63 -2.75
N GLY A 41 20.30 -8.88 -2.88
CA GLY A 41 19.48 -8.70 -4.07
C GLY A 41 19.55 -9.88 -5.05
N THR A 42 20.08 -11.03 -4.64
CA THR A 42 19.93 -12.28 -5.39
C THR A 42 18.45 -12.67 -5.48
N VAL A 43 17.99 -13.01 -6.69
CA VAL A 43 16.66 -13.57 -6.90
C VAL A 43 16.66 -15.03 -6.45
N TYR A 44 15.74 -15.39 -5.56
CA TYR A 44 15.70 -16.75 -5.00
C TYR A 44 14.52 -17.60 -5.44
N ASP A 45 13.52 -16.98 -6.06
CA ASP A 45 12.46 -17.65 -6.82
C ASP A 45 12.29 -16.88 -8.12
N HIS A 46 12.72 -17.52 -9.21
CA HIS A 46 12.70 -16.97 -10.55
C HIS A 46 11.36 -17.20 -11.27
N HIS A 47 10.43 -17.97 -10.72
CA HIS A 47 9.25 -18.43 -11.46
C HIS A 47 7.96 -17.87 -10.89
N THR A 48 7.82 -17.80 -9.57
CA THR A 48 6.58 -17.32 -8.97
C THR A 48 6.40 -15.82 -9.26
N ARG A 49 5.19 -15.44 -9.68
CA ARG A 49 4.76 -14.06 -9.87
C ARG A 49 3.46 -13.84 -9.12
N HIS A 50 3.30 -12.65 -8.55
CA HIS A 50 2.17 -12.28 -7.71
C HIS A 50 1.66 -10.93 -8.17
N LEU A 51 0.34 -10.80 -8.32
CA LEU A 51 -0.30 -9.61 -8.89
C LEU A 51 0.12 -8.32 -8.17
N VAL A 52 0.19 -8.37 -6.84
CA VAL A 52 0.62 -7.24 -5.99
C VAL A 52 2.04 -6.77 -6.29
N SER A 53 3.01 -7.67 -6.50
CA SER A 53 4.37 -7.25 -6.88
C SER A 53 4.42 -6.69 -8.30
N SER A 54 3.73 -7.31 -9.26
CA SER A 54 3.69 -6.84 -10.65
C SER A 54 3.17 -5.41 -10.74
N THR A 55 2.08 -5.12 -10.01
CA THR A 55 1.45 -3.79 -9.96
C THR A 55 2.26 -2.79 -9.15
N ARG A 56 2.84 -3.18 -8.01
CA ARG A 56 3.67 -2.28 -7.21
C ARG A 56 5.00 -1.92 -7.89
N PHE A 57 5.59 -2.80 -8.69
CA PHE A 57 6.74 -2.42 -9.52
C PHE A 57 6.38 -1.39 -10.60
N ILE A 58 5.19 -1.48 -11.20
CA ILE A 58 4.68 -0.45 -12.12
C ILE A 58 4.58 0.90 -11.40
N PHE A 59 4.08 0.94 -10.16
CA PHE A 59 4.12 2.15 -9.33
C PHE A 59 5.55 2.66 -9.14
N ASN A 60 6.49 1.80 -8.73
CA ASN A 60 7.86 2.19 -8.46
C ASN A 60 8.51 2.86 -9.68
N TYR A 61 8.41 2.21 -10.85
CA TYR A 61 9.00 2.72 -12.09
C TYR A 61 8.27 3.96 -12.61
N ALA A 62 6.94 4.05 -12.48
CA ALA A 62 6.20 5.26 -12.83
C ALA A 62 6.60 6.47 -11.98
N LYS A 63 6.71 6.29 -10.65
CA LYS A 63 7.17 7.35 -9.75
C LYS A 63 8.63 7.72 -10.00
N ALA A 64 9.51 6.73 -10.17
CA ALA A 64 10.92 6.97 -10.45
C ALA A 64 11.14 7.70 -11.78
N TRP A 65 10.43 7.33 -12.84
CA TRP A 65 10.45 8.05 -14.12
C TRP A 65 10.03 9.52 -13.95
N ARG A 66 8.91 9.77 -13.26
CA ARG A 66 8.42 11.14 -13.03
C ARG A 66 9.37 11.98 -12.18
N GLN A 67 10.10 11.36 -11.25
CA GLN A 67 11.00 12.06 -10.34
C GLN A 67 12.41 12.24 -10.90
N PHE A 68 12.97 11.23 -11.55
CA PHE A 68 14.38 11.19 -11.95
C PHE A 68 14.59 11.15 -13.47
N GLY A 69 13.54 10.94 -14.25
CA GLY A 69 13.65 10.69 -15.69
C GLY A 69 14.34 9.37 -15.99
N GLY A 70 15.10 9.32 -17.09
CA GLY A 70 15.86 8.15 -17.52
C GLY A 70 15.05 7.17 -18.38
N PRO A 71 15.46 6.89 -19.64
CA PRO A 71 14.69 6.03 -20.54
C PRO A 71 14.49 4.61 -19.98
N ALA A 72 15.46 4.09 -19.23
CA ALA A 72 15.38 2.76 -18.63
C ALA A 72 14.21 2.60 -17.64
N TYR A 73 13.81 3.65 -16.90
CA TYR A 73 12.66 3.60 -16.00
C TYR A 73 11.33 3.61 -16.76
N LEU A 74 11.26 4.38 -17.85
CA LEU A 74 10.08 4.39 -18.73
C LEU A 74 9.92 3.06 -19.47
N GLU A 75 11.02 2.48 -19.97
CA GLU A 75 11.03 1.15 -20.58
C GLU A 75 10.58 0.07 -19.60
N ALA A 76 11.08 0.09 -18.36
CA ALA A 76 10.65 -0.83 -17.30
C ALA A 76 9.16 -0.65 -16.94
N LEU A 77 8.65 0.59 -16.92
CA LEU A 77 7.22 0.86 -16.75
C LEU A 77 6.39 0.18 -17.86
N HIS A 78 6.74 0.39 -19.13
CA HIS A 78 6.06 -0.26 -20.25
C HIS A 78 6.16 -1.78 -20.20
N HIS A 79 7.32 -2.30 -19.81
CA HIS A 79 7.55 -3.74 -19.63
C HIS A 79 6.61 -4.34 -18.57
N GLY A 80 6.48 -3.68 -17.41
CA GLY A 80 5.54 -4.08 -16.36
C GLY A 80 4.08 -4.03 -16.80
N LEU A 81 3.67 -2.96 -17.50
CA LEU A 81 2.32 -2.81 -18.02
C LEU A 81 1.97 -3.91 -19.04
N ALA A 82 2.90 -4.25 -19.93
CA ALA A 82 2.73 -5.33 -20.88
C ALA A 82 2.51 -6.67 -20.16
N PHE A 83 3.31 -6.97 -19.13
CA PHE A 83 3.13 -8.18 -18.33
C PHE A 83 1.79 -8.22 -17.60
N LEU A 84 1.37 -7.10 -17.00
CA LEU A 84 0.08 -6.99 -16.33
C LEU A 84 -1.09 -7.25 -17.30
N ARG A 85 -1.03 -6.67 -18.51
CA ARG A 85 -2.07 -6.75 -19.53
C ARG A 85 -2.12 -8.08 -20.27
N LEU A 86 -0.97 -8.63 -20.64
CA LEU A 86 -0.87 -9.79 -21.52
C LEU A 86 -0.76 -11.10 -20.72
N VAL A 87 -0.21 -11.05 -19.50
CA VAL A 87 0.07 -12.25 -18.71
C VAL A 87 -0.89 -12.37 -17.53
N HIS A 88 -1.06 -11.36 -16.67
CA HIS A 88 -1.98 -11.50 -15.52
C HIS A 88 -3.44 -11.52 -15.94
N ARG A 89 -3.87 -10.59 -16.81
CA ARG A 89 -5.27 -10.45 -17.20
C ARG A 89 -5.80 -11.67 -17.96
N ASN A 90 -6.97 -12.14 -17.59
CA ASN A 90 -7.75 -13.11 -18.34
C ASN A 90 -8.73 -12.37 -19.26
N PRO A 91 -8.56 -12.41 -20.59
CA PRO A 91 -9.43 -11.67 -21.51
C PRO A 91 -10.87 -12.16 -21.56
N ARG A 92 -11.15 -13.39 -21.12
CA ARG A 92 -12.51 -13.94 -21.09
C ARG A 92 -13.34 -13.41 -19.93
N THR A 93 -12.71 -13.20 -18.77
CA THR A 93 -13.41 -12.82 -17.54
C THR A 93 -13.16 -11.37 -17.12
N GLY A 94 -12.11 -10.73 -17.65
CA GLY A 94 -11.60 -9.43 -17.23
C GLY A 94 -10.79 -9.47 -15.93
N GLY A 95 -10.80 -10.59 -15.21
CA GLY A 95 -10.04 -10.79 -13.97
C GLY A 95 -8.53 -10.86 -14.18
N TYR A 96 -7.77 -10.85 -13.08
CA TYR A 96 -6.31 -10.92 -13.10
C TYR A 96 -5.86 -12.06 -12.20
N ALA A 97 -5.01 -12.95 -12.72
CA ALA A 97 -4.46 -14.05 -11.94
C ALA A 97 -3.73 -13.51 -10.71
N TRP A 98 -4.16 -13.94 -9.52
CA TRP A 98 -3.57 -13.55 -8.24
C TRP A 98 -2.11 -14.00 -8.14
N GLN A 99 -1.88 -15.27 -8.48
CA GLN A 99 -0.56 -15.88 -8.51
C GLN A 99 -0.38 -16.75 -9.76
N LEU A 100 0.81 -16.70 -10.35
CA LEU A 100 1.19 -17.53 -11.49
C LEU A 100 2.64 -17.98 -11.40
N SER A 101 2.97 -19.07 -12.09
CA SER A 101 4.33 -19.44 -12.45
C SER A 101 4.62 -18.92 -13.85
N TRP A 102 5.77 -18.28 -14.02
CA TRP A 102 6.30 -17.78 -15.27
C TRP A 102 7.65 -18.42 -15.56
N ASN A 103 7.75 -19.12 -16.68
CA ASN A 103 8.99 -19.77 -17.10
C ASN A 103 9.27 -19.45 -18.56
N ASP A 104 10.07 -18.39 -18.78
CA ASP A 104 10.57 -17.97 -20.10
C ASP A 104 9.49 -17.91 -21.20
N GLY A 105 8.45 -17.10 -20.98
CA GLY A 105 7.33 -16.99 -21.92
C GLY A 105 6.14 -17.92 -21.63
N ALA A 106 6.31 -18.95 -20.80
CA ALA A 106 5.24 -19.89 -20.45
C ALA A 106 4.54 -19.50 -19.13
N LYS A 107 3.23 -19.27 -19.21
CA LYS A 107 2.35 -18.99 -18.06
C LYS A 107 1.65 -20.25 -17.57
N GLN A 108 1.68 -20.47 -16.25
CA GLN A 108 0.76 -21.35 -15.53
C GLN A 108 0.08 -20.57 -14.41
N VAL A 109 -1.25 -20.50 -14.40
CA VAL A 109 -2.01 -19.90 -13.28
C VAL A 109 -1.95 -20.85 -12.09
N ILE A 110 -1.48 -20.35 -10.94
CA ILE A 110 -1.45 -21.07 -9.66
C ILE A 110 -2.74 -20.73 -8.89
N ASP A 111 -3.05 -19.44 -8.81
CA ASP A 111 -4.26 -18.92 -8.20
C ASP A 111 -4.93 -17.94 -9.17
N GLY A 112 -6.14 -18.31 -9.59
CA GLY A 112 -6.96 -17.55 -10.53
C GLY A 112 -8.07 -16.75 -9.86
N ASP A 113 -8.22 -16.83 -8.54
CA ASP A 113 -9.26 -16.11 -7.83
C ASP A 113 -9.10 -14.60 -7.98
N ASN A 114 -10.23 -13.93 -7.95
CA ASN A 114 -10.31 -12.51 -8.12
C ASN A 114 -10.35 -11.85 -6.75
N HIS A 115 -9.35 -11.03 -6.45
CA HIS A 115 -9.29 -10.26 -5.22
C HIS A 115 -9.53 -8.78 -5.51
N CYS A 116 -10.45 -8.15 -4.78
CA CYS A 116 -10.67 -6.70 -4.85
C CYS A 116 -9.38 -5.94 -4.47
N TYR A 117 -8.63 -6.45 -3.49
CA TYR A 117 -7.27 -5.97 -3.16
C TYR A 117 -6.37 -5.95 -4.41
N GLY A 118 -6.38 -7.04 -5.18
CA GLY A 118 -5.64 -7.13 -6.44
C GLY A 118 -6.10 -6.09 -7.46
N LEU A 119 -7.41 -5.93 -7.65
CA LEU A 119 -7.96 -4.94 -8.58
C LEU A 119 -7.68 -3.49 -8.16
N ALA A 120 -7.63 -3.20 -6.86
CA ALA A 120 -7.21 -1.89 -6.35
C ALA A 120 -5.77 -1.57 -6.78
N PHE A 121 -4.84 -2.52 -6.63
CA PHE A 121 -3.46 -2.34 -7.11
C PHE A 121 -3.35 -2.28 -8.63
N VAL A 122 -4.21 -2.99 -9.38
CA VAL A 122 -4.30 -2.86 -10.84
C VAL A 122 -4.75 -1.45 -11.23
N LEU A 123 -5.78 -0.92 -10.57
CA LEU A 123 -6.27 0.44 -10.79
C LEU A 123 -5.17 1.47 -10.48
N LEU A 124 -4.47 1.30 -9.36
CA LEU A 124 -3.34 2.14 -8.97
C LEU A 124 -2.21 2.11 -10.01
N ALA A 125 -1.85 0.91 -10.51
CA ALA A 125 -0.81 0.76 -11.53
C ALA A 125 -1.17 1.53 -12.82
N TYR A 126 -2.42 1.45 -13.28
CA TYR A 126 -2.88 2.22 -14.44
C TYR A 126 -2.96 3.72 -14.17
N ALA A 127 -3.39 4.13 -12.98
CA ALA A 127 -3.40 5.53 -12.58
C ALA A 127 -1.98 6.13 -12.58
N GLN A 128 -0.99 5.42 -12.01
CA GLN A 128 0.40 5.89 -12.03
C GLN A 128 1.00 5.89 -13.44
N ALA A 129 0.66 4.90 -14.28
CA ALA A 129 1.08 4.88 -15.67
C ALA A 129 0.52 6.08 -16.46
N LEU A 130 -0.77 6.40 -16.25
CA LEU A 130 -1.38 7.59 -16.85
C LEU A 130 -0.68 8.88 -16.38
N ALA A 131 -0.42 9.01 -15.08
CA ALA A 131 0.32 10.15 -14.51
C ALA A 131 1.77 10.24 -15.02
N ALA A 132 2.35 9.13 -15.49
CA ALA A 132 3.68 9.07 -16.11
C ALA A 132 3.68 9.36 -17.62
N GLY A 133 2.51 9.62 -18.23
CA GLY A 133 2.37 9.96 -19.65
C GLY A 133 1.96 8.81 -20.56
N VAL A 134 1.64 7.62 -20.01
CA VAL A 134 1.17 6.48 -20.80
C VAL A 134 -0.34 6.64 -21.08
N GLY A 135 -0.69 7.30 -22.18
CA GLY A 135 -2.07 7.71 -22.48
C GLY A 135 -3.09 6.57 -22.54
N GLU A 136 -2.70 5.39 -23.03
CA GLU A 136 -3.55 4.19 -23.13
C GLU A 136 -4.06 3.71 -21.76
N ALA A 137 -3.33 4.01 -20.68
CA ALA A 137 -3.69 3.60 -19.33
C ALA A 137 -5.02 4.20 -18.84
N ARG A 138 -5.49 5.32 -19.42
CA ARG A 138 -6.81 5.88 -19.11
C ARG A 138 -7.93 4.89 -19.39
N ALA A 139 -7.89 4.20 -20.54
CA ALA A 139 -8.90 3.21 -20.89
C ALA A 139 -8.82 1.97 -19.98
N TYR A 140 -7.61 1.55 -19.60
CA TYR A 140 -7.40 0.41 -18.70
C TYR A 140 -7.88 0.69 -17.28
N MET A 141 -7.67 1.91 -16.80
CA MET A 141 -8.17 2.39 -15.51
C MET A 141 -9.71 2.40 -15.49
N ALA A 142 -10.35 2.95 -16.52
CA ALA A 142 -11.81 2.93 -16.65
C ALA A 142 -12.38 1.50 -16.74
N GLU A 143 -11.74 0.62 -17.51
CA GLU A 143 -12.08 -0.81 -17.59
C GLU A 143 -12.02 -1.48 -16.21
N THR A 144 -10.96 -1.21 -15.44
CA THR A 144 -10.74 -1.82 -14.12
C THR A 144 -11.77 -1.32 -13.11
N PHE A 145 -12.05 -0.02 -13.09
CA PHE A 145 -13.09 0.54 -12.24
C PHE A 145 -14.46 -0.08 -12.57
N ALA A 146 -14.84 -0.15 -13.86
CA ALA A 146 -16.10 -0.78 -14.27
C ALA A 146 -16.20 -2.27 -13.90
N LEU A 147 -15.06 -2.99 -13.86
CA LEU A 147 -15.02 -4.37 -13.35
C LEU A 147 -15.26 -4.42 -11.84
N MET A 148 -14.61 -3.55 -11.06
CA MET A 148 -14.81 -3.46 -9.61
C MET A 148 -16.28 -3.10 -9.28
N GLU A 149 -16.87 -2.15 -10.00
CA GLU A 149 -18.28 -1.77 -9.87
C GLU A 149 -19.23 -2.94 -10.14
N ARG A 150 -18.95 -3.73 -11.17
CA ARG A 150 -19.83 -4.83 -11.55
C ARG A 150 -19.71 -6.04 -10.62
N ARG A 151 -18.53 -6.31 -10.08
CA ARG A 151 -18.22 -7.59 -9.41
C ARG A 151 -18.10 -7.50 -7.90
N PHE A 152 -17.67 -6.36 -7.37
CA PHE A 152 -17.38 -6.22 -5.94
C PHE A 152 -18.18 -5.12 -5.24
N TRP A 153 -18.65 -4.10 -5.95
CA TRP A 153 -19.37 -3.00 -5.31
C TRP A 153 -20.69 -3.47 -4.71
N GLN A 154 -20.89 -3.20 -3.42
CA GLN A 154 -22.14 -3.45 -2.70
C GLN A 154 -22.80 -2.10 -2.38
N PRO A 155 -23.71 -1.60 -3.23
CA PRO A 155 -24.29 -0.25 -3.08
C PRO A 155 -25.03 -0.04 -1.75
N GLU A 156 -25.67 -1.08 -1.22
CA GLU A 156 -26.36 -1.08 0.08
C GLU A 156 -25.42 -0.85 1.26
N HIS A 157 -24.16 -1.26 1.14
CA HIS A 157 -23.13 -1.05 2.15
C HIS A 157 -22.21 0.13 1.81
N GLY A 158 -22.17 0.56 0.55
CA GLY A 158 -21.23 1.59 0.09
C GLY A 158 -19.76 1.17 0.25
N LEU A 159 -19.48 -0.13 0.09
CA LEU A 159 -18.15 -0.74 0.21
C LEU A 159 -17.98 -1.84 -0.86
N TYR A 160 -16.74 -2.23 -1.13
CA TYR A 160 -16.41 -3.35 -2.00
C TYR A 160 -16.30 -4.66 -1.19
N ALA A 161 -16.87 -5.74 -1.71
CA ALA A 161 -16.59 -7.11 -1.26
C ALA A 161 -15.15 -7.53 -1.61
N ASP A 162 -14.66 -8.60 -0.98
CA ASP A 162 -13.21 -8.86 -0.92
C ASP A 162 -12.69 -9.80 -2.01
N GLN A 163 -13.31 -10.96 -2.21
CA GLN A 163 -12.82 -12.02 -3.09
C GLN A 163 -13.95 -12.76 -3.80
N ALA A 164 -13.68 -13.23 -5.01
CA ALA A 164 -14.57 -14.09 -5.78
C ALA A 164 -13.78 -15.18 -6.52
N SER A 165 -14.43 -16.29 -6.85
CA SER A 165 -13.84 -17.37 -7.63
C SER A 165 -13.34 -16.88 -8.99
N ALA A 166 -12.38 -17.59 -9.58
CA ALA A 166 -11.78 -17.24 -10.87
C ALA A 166 -12.77 -16.97 -12.02
N ASP A 167 -13.91 -17.66 -12.02
CA ASP A 167 -14.99 -17.54 -13.02
C ASP A 167 -16.11 -16.57 -12.62
N TRP A 168 -15.99 -15.93 -11.45
CA TRP A 168 -16.99 -15.03 -10.82
C TRP A 168 -18.31 -15.70 -10.41
N SER A 169 -18.38 -17.03 -10.33
CA SER A 169 -19.59 -17.73 -9.93
C SER A 169 -19.87 -17.68 -8.42
N VAL A 170 -18.83 -17.54 -7.60
CA VAL A 170 -18.94 -17.49 -6.13
C VAL A 170 -18.28 -16.22 -5.62
N LEU A 171 -19.03 -15.41 -4.87
CA LEU A 171 -18.50 -14.30 -4.09
C LEU A 171 -18.25 -14.80 -2.66
N ASP A 172 -17.02 -14.66 -2.17
CA ASP A 172 -16.64 -15.09 -0.82
C ASP A 172 -17.44 -14.28 0.23
N PRO A 173 -17.95 -14.91 1.32
CA PRO A 173 -18.68 -14.19 2.36
C PRO A 173 -17.81 -13.26 3.21
N TYR A 174 -16.48 -13.38 3.20
CA TYR A 174 -15.58 -12.48 3.92
C TYR A 174 -15.66 -11.05 3.42
N ARG A 175 -15.61 -10.08 4.35
CA ARG A 175 -15.47 -8.65 4.08
C ARG A 175 -14.27 -8.12 4.85
N GLY A 176 -13.51 -7.25 4.20
CA GLY A 176 -12.27 -6.72 4.76
C GLY A 176 -12.13 -5.22 4.53
N GLN A 177 -11.59 -4.52 5.53
CA GLN A 177 -11.24 -3.11 5.37
C GLN A 177 -10.08 -2.94 4.37
N ASN A 178 -9.15 -3.89 4.34
CA ASN A 178 -7.87 -3.77 3.62
C ASN A 178 -8.03 -3.55 2.10
N ALA A 179 -8.91 -4.32 1.45
CA ALA A 179 -9.22 -4.11 0.03
C ALA A 179 -9.86 -2.73 -0.23
N ASN A 180 -10.68 -2.24 0.70
CA ASN A 180 -11.34 -0.94 0.61
C ASN A 180 -10.37 0.23 0.86
N MET A 181 -9.40 0.06 1.75
CA MET A 181 -8.31 1.02 1.98
C MET A 181 -7.47 1.22 0.72
N HIS A 182 -6.98 0.14 0.10
CA HIS A 182 -6.22 0.26 -1.13
C HIS A 182 -7.09 0.66 -2.33
N ALA A 183 -8.38 0.34 -2.34
CA ALA A 183 -9.30 0.91 -3.33
C ALA A 183 -9.41 2.43 -3.17
N CYS A 184 -9.49 2.95 -1.94
CA CYS A 184 -9.46 4.39 -1.67
C CYS A 184 -8.17 5.03 -2.19
N GLU A 185 -7.00 4.45 -1.87
CA GLU A 185 -5.70 4.87 -2.39
C GLU A 185 -5.66 4.92 -3.93
N ALA A 186 -6.08 3.84 -4.58
CA ALA A 186 -6.09 3.73 -6.03
C ALA A 186 -7.06 4.73 -6.69
N LEU A 187 -8.20 5.01 -6.06
CA LEU A 187 -9.19 5.97 -6.55
C LEU A 187 -8.72 7.43 -6.39
N ILE A 188 -7.99 7.75 -5.32
CA ILE A 188 -7.31 9.05 -5.19
C ILE A 188 -6.30 9.21 -6.33
N ALA A 189 -5.44 8.21 -6.55
CA ALA A 189 -4.47 8.24 -7.64
C ALA A 189 -5.13 8.33 -9.02
N ALA A 190 -6.25 7.62 -9.24
CA ALA A 190 -7.02 7.67 -10.48
C ALA A 190 -7.58 9.07 -10.73
N PHE A 191 -8.13 9.73 -9.70
CA PHE A 191 -8.55 11.12 -9.78
C PHE A 191 -7.37 12.05 -10.13
N GLU A 192 -6.26 11.96 -9.41
CA GLU A 192 -5.09 12.82 -9.63
C GLU A 192 -4.49 12.67 -11.04
N ALA A 193 -4.55 11.46 -11.61
CA ALA A 193 -4.05 11.20 -12.96
C ALA A 193 -5.03 11.64 -14.08
N SER A 194 -6.33 11.67 -13.80
CA SER A 194 -7.38 11.77 -14.82
C SER A 194 -8.17 13.07 -14.80
N GLY A 195 -8.30 13.71 -13.63
CA GLY A 195 -9.23 14.80 -13.34
C GLY A 195 -10.68 14.37 -13.11
N GLU A 196 -10.99 13.07 -13.15
CA GLU A 196 -12.37 12.58 -13.14
C GLU A 196 -12.91 12.44 -11.70
N THR A 197 -13.83 13.32 -11.31
CA THR A 197 -14.27 13.50 -9.91
C THR A 197 -15.00 12.29 -9.31
N HIS A 198 -15.59 11.42 -10.13
CA HIS A 198 -16.30 10.24 -9.65
C HIS A 198 -15.39 9.26 -8.90
N TYR A 199 -14.10 9.17 -9.27
CA TYR A 199 -13.12 8.37 -8.52
C TYR A 199 -12.93 8.90 -7.11
N LEU A 200 -12.69 10.21 -6.98
CA LEU A 200 -12.47 10.85 -5.68
C LEU A 200 -13.71 10.77 -4.79
N LYS A 201 -14.91 10.97 -5.36
CA LYS A 201 -16.17 10.82 -4.61
C LYS A 201 -16.36 9.39 -4.10
N ARG A 202 -15.97 8.38 -4.89
CA ARG A 202 -15.96 6.99 -4.40
C ARG A 202 -14.93 6.79 -3.29
N ALA A 203 -13.72 7.32 -3.44
CA ALA A 203 -12.68 7.23 -2.41
C ALA A 203 -13.14 7.83 -1.07
N ALA A 204 -13.77 9.01 -1.09
CA ALA A 204 -14.31 9.65 0.11
C ALA A 204 -15.45 8.85 0.76
N LEU A 205 -16.32 8.22 -0.05
CA LEU A 205 -17.37 7.33 0.46
C LEU A 205 -16.79 6.10 1.17
N LEU A 206 -15.77 5.46 0.58
CA LEU A 206 -15.06 4.34 1.23
C LEU A 206 -14.41 4.80 2.54
N ALA A 207 -13.71 5.94 2.51
CA ALA A 207 -13.03 6.49 3.68
C ALA A 207 -14.00 6.76 4.82
N HIS A 208 -15.14 7.41 4.54
CA HIS A 208 -16.17 7.63 5.56
C HIS A 208 -16.73 6.31 6.09
N ASN A 209 -17.10 5.39 5.20
CA ASN A 209 -17.71 4.14 5.61
C ASN A 209 -16.77 3.26 6.44
N ILE A 210 -15.48 3.19 6.13
CA ILE A 210 -14.51 2.44 6.93
C ILE A 210 -14.13 3.20 8.20
N THR A 211 -13.61 4.42 8.06
CA THR A 211 -12.97 5.13 9.17
C THR A 211 -13.95 5.73 10.16
N VAL A 212 -15.23 5.88 9.80
CA VAL A 212 -16.29 6.38 10.68
C VAL A 212 -17.29 5.28 11.00
N ARG A 213 -18.01 4.75 9.98
CA ARG A 213 -19.11 3.81 10.23
C ARG A 213 -18.63 2.46 10.75
N GLN A 214 -17.69 1.80 10.07
CA GLN A 214 -17.17 0.51 10.52
C GLN A 214 -16.34 0.66 11.80
N ALA A 215 -15.56 1.73 11.91
CA ALA A 215 -14.78 2.00 13.12
C ALA A 215 -15.64 2.20 14.38
N ALA A 216 -16.85 2.78 14.24
CA ALA A 216 -17.79 2.93 15.36
C ALA A 216 -18.26 1.59 15.94
N LEU A 217 -18.16 0.49 15.17
CA LEU A 217 -18.48 -0.87 15.66
C LEU A 217 -17.33 -1.51 16.43
N ALA A 218 -16.14 -0.91 16.41
CA ALA A 218 -14.90 -1.49 16.91
C ALA A 218 -14.10 -0.48 17.74
N GLY A 219 -14.75 0.18 18.71
CA GLY A 219 -14.09 1.07 19.67
C GLY A 219 -13.53 2.36 19.05
N GLY A 220 -14.04 2.78 17.90
CA GLY A 220 -13.52 3.93 17.16
C GLY A 220 -12.21 3.64 16.42
N MET A 221 -11.76 2.39 16.37
CA MET A 221 -10.58 1.92 15.62
C MET A 221 -11.00 1.07 14.43
N ILE A 222 -10.09 0.88 13.47
CA ILE A 222 -10.38 0.16 12.23
C ILE A 222 -10.03 -1.30 12.43
N TRP A 223 -11.06 -2.13 12.63
CA TRP A 223 -10.91 -3.58 12.65
C TRP A 223 -10.77 -4.13 11.23
N GLU A 224 -10.08 -5.26 11.08
CA GLU A 224 -9.74 -5.79 9.75
C GLU A 224 -10.89 -6.59 9.10
N HIS A 225 -11.64 -7.33 9.91
CA HIS A 225 -12.44 -8.47 9.44
C HIS A 225 -13.93 -8.33 9.74
N TYR A 226 -14.75 -8.59 8.74
CA TYR A 226 -16.20 -8.46 8.83
C TYR A 226 -16.90 -9.63 8.15
N HIS A 227 -18.09 -9.95 8.63
CA HIS A 227 -19.00 -10.89 7.98
C HIS A 227 -19.62 -10.26 6.71
N ALA A 228 -20.36 -11.05 5.94
CA ALA A 228 -20.96 -10.63 4.68
C ALA A 228 -21.90 -9.42 4.80
N ASP A 229 -22.51 -9.23 5.97
CA ASP A 229 -23.40 -8.12 6.32
C ASP A 229 -22.67 -6.90 6.91
N TRP A 230 -21.33 -6.92 6.93
CA TRP A 230 -20.45 -5.92 7.51
C TRP A 230 -20.51 -5.77 9.04
N SER A 231 -21.07 -6.75 9.75
CA SER A 231 -20.85 -6.90 11.20
C SER A 231 -19.42 -7.37 11.49
N VAL A 232 -18.88 -7.00 12.65
CA VAL A 232 -17.48 -7.28 13.03
C VAL A 232 -17.29 -8.77 13.27
N ASP A 233 -16.25 -9.35 12.68
CA ASP A 233 -15.78 -10.71 12.97
C ASP A 233 -14.53 -10.64 13.87
N TRP A 234 -14.73 -10.83 15.17
CA TRP A 234 -13.65 -10.74 16.18
C TRP A 234 -12.73 -11.97 16.22
N ASP A 235 -13.11 -13.07 15.57
CA ASP A 235 -12.43 -14.36 15.69
C ASP A 235 -11.69 -14.78 14.43
N TYR A 236 -11.94 -14.09 13.31
CA TYR A 236 -11.25 -14.32 12.05
C TYR A 236 -9.72 -14.35 12.25
N ASN A 237 -9.10 -15.49 11.97
CA ASN A 237 -7.66 -15.73 12.10
C ASN A 237 -7.04 -15.49 13.50
N ARG A 238 -7.81 -15.46 14.60
CA ARG A 238 -7.30 -15.23 15.97
C ARG A 238 -6.10 -16.13 16.37
N HIS A 239 -6.04 -17.33 15.79
CA HIS A 239 -4.98 -18.31 16.05
C HIS A 239 -4.18 -18.70 14.79
N ASP A 240 -4.34 -17.96 13.69
CA ASP A 240 -3.62 -18.20 12.43
C ASP A 240 -2.87 -16.95 11.97
N LYS A 241 -1.54 -17.00 12.08
CA LYS A 241 -0.64 -15.94 11.62
C LYS A 241 -0.04 -16.20 10.23
N SER A 242 -0.45 -17.28 9.55
CA SER A 242 0.11 -17.65 8.24
C SER A 242 -0.37 -16.72 7.12
N ASN A 243 -1.56 -16.13 7.27
CA ASN A 243 -2.11 -15.18 6.30
C ASN A 243 -1.60 -13.76 6.56
N ILE A 244 -0.56 -13.35 5.83
CA ILE A 244 0.07 -12.04 5.93
C ILE A 244 -0.81 -10.87 5.44
N PHE A 245 -1.92 -11.13 4.75
CA PHE A 245 -2.85 -10.10 4.26
C PHE A 245 -4.09 -9.93 5.14
N ARG A 246 -4.39 -10.91 6.00
CA ARG A 246 -5.52 -10.91 6.92
C ARG A 246 -5.08 -11.32 8.34
N PRO A 247 -4.13 -10.60 8.97
CA PRO A 247 -3.72 -10.86 10.35
C PRO A 247 -4.82 -10.46 11.35
N TRP A 248 -4.95 -11.21 12.44
CA TRP A 248 -5.84 -10.84 13.54
C TRP A 248 -5.32 -9.63 14.33
N GLY A 249 -6.27 -8.87 14.89
CA GLY A 249 -5.98 -7.70 15.71
C GLY A 249 -6.02 -6.39 14.93
N TYR A 250 -6.04 -5.28 15.66
CA TYR A 250 -5.88 -3.96 15.06
C TYR A 250 -4.48 -3.80 14.48
N GLN A 251 -4.41 -3.25 13.28
CA GLN A 251 -3.14 -2.99 12.59
C GLN A 251 -2.81 -1.49 12.71
N PRO A 252 -1.90 -1.06 13.62
CA PRO A 252 -1.51 0.35 13.77
C PRO A 252 -1.00 0.95 12.45
N GLY A 253 -0.35 0.15 11.61
CA GLY A 253 0.04 0.55 10.26
C GLY A 253 -1.16 1.03 9.43
N HIS A 254 -2.26 0.27 9.40
CA HIS A 254 -3.47 0.66 8.67
C HIS A 254 -4.18 1.86 9.30
N LEU A 255 -4.14 2.04 10.63
CA LEU A 255 -4.65 3.26 11.25
C LEU A 255 -3.91 4.50 10.73
N THR A 256 -2.57 4.43 10.68
CA THR A 256 -1.76 5.54 10.16
C THR A 256 -1.85 5.70 8.63
N GLU A 257 -2.01 4.61 7.88
CA GLU A 257 -2.23 4.66 6.43
C GLU A 257 -3.57 5.34 6.11
N TRP A 258 -4.64 5.01 6.84
CA TRP A 258 -5.91 5.74 6.74
C TRP A 258 -5.75 7.21 7.13
N ALA A 259 -4.99 7.54 8.18
CA ALA A 259 -4.72 8.94 8.52
C ALA A 259 -4.06 9.69 7.35
N LYS A 260 -3.08 9.08 6.68
CA LYS A 260 -2.47 9.62 5.45
C LYS A 260 -3.51 9.79 4.32
N LEU A 261 -4.32 8.77 4.03
CA LEU A 261 -5.33 8.81 2.96
C LEU A 261 -6.40 9.87 3.19
N LEU A 262 -6.85 10.05 4.43
CA LEU A 262 -7.82 11.11 4.79
C LEU A 262 -7.26 12.50 4.50
N LEU A 263 -5.97 12.74 4.77
CA LEU A 263 -5.31 14.00 4.45
C LEU A 263 -5.00 14.17 2.96
N GLN A 264 -4.81 13.08 2.21
CA GLN A 264 -4.74 13.14 0.76
C GLN A 264 -6.10 13.55 0.15
N LEU A 265 -7.21 13.00 0.66
CA LEU A 265 -8.56 13.43 0.26
C LEU A 265 -8.82 14.92 0.56
N GLU A 266 -8.37 15.39 1.74
CA GLU A 266 -8.60 16.76 2.19
C GLU A 266 -8.00 17.81 1.25
N ARG A 267 -6.96 17.47 0.47
CA ARG A 267 -6.31 18.36 -0.51
C ARG A 267 -7.21 18.75 -1.67
N HIS A 268 -8.33 18.08 -1.85
CA HIS A 268 -9.19 18.20 -3.02
C HIS A 268 -10.61 18.70 -2.68
N PRO A 269 -10.77 19.81 -1.94
CA PRO A 269 -12.07 20.23 -1.38
C PRO A 269 -13.10 20.57 -2.46
N VAL A 270 -12.67 21.08 -3.62
CA VAL A 270 -13.57 21.40 -4.74
C VAL A 270 -14.20 20.14 -5.33
N ALA A 271 -13.42 19.08 -5.52
CA ALA A 271 -13.93 17.82 -6.07
C ALA A 271 -14.79 17.04 -5.06
N LEU A 272 -14.69 17.38 -3.77
CA LEU A 272 -15.49 16.84 -2.66
C LEU A 272 -16.63 17.76 -2.22
N ASP A 273 -16.99 18.77 -3.03
CA ASP A 273 -18.10 19.69 -2.74
C ASP A 273 -17.99 20.37 -1.35
N GLY A 274 -16.76 20.57 -0.85
CA GLY A 274 -16.47 21.16 0.46
C GLY A 274 -16.60 20.23 1.67
N GLN A 275 -16.98 18.96 1.50
CA GLN A 275 -17.27 18.01 2.60
C GLN A 275 -16.00 17.39 3.20
N THR A 276 -15.10 18.22 3.73
CA THR A 276 -13.76 17.82 4.19
C THR A 276 -13.50 18.02 5.68
N ALA A 277 -14.39 18.73 6.39
CA ALA A 277 -14.15 19.18 7.76
C ALA A 277 -13.85 18.06 8.79
N TRP A 278 -14.29 16.83 8.51
CA TRP A 278 -14.08 15.68 9.39
C TRP A 278 -12.75 14.95 9.13
N LEU A 279 -12.10 15.17 7.98
CA LEU A 279 -10.95 14.38 7.52
C LEU A 279 -9.72 14.56 8.42
N ALA A 280 -9.27 15.80 8.63
CA ALA A 280 -8.09 16.07 9.45
C ALA A 280 -8.27 15.68 10.93
N PRO A 281 -9.39 16.01 11.61
CA PRO A 281 -9.63 15.54 12.98
C PRO A 281 -9.59 14.02 13.09
N ARG A 282 -10.21 13.31 12.14
CA ARG A 282 -10.21 11.84 12.15
C ARG A 282 -8.83 11.24 11.87
N ALA A 283 -8.06 11.84 10.97
CA ALA A 283 -6.67 11.44 10.71
C ALA A 283 -5.80 11.58 11.97
N ALA A 284 -5.91 12.70 12.69
CA ALA A 284 -5.18 12.93 13.94
C ALA A 284 -5.55 11.89 15.01
N GLU A 285 -6.85 11.59 15.17
CA GLU A 285 -7.33 10.58 16.12
C GLU A 285 -6.73 9.19 15.82
N LEU A 286 -6.82 8.73 14.57
CA LEU A 286 -6.30 7.43 14.14
C LEU A 286 -4.78 7.32 14.38
N PHE A 287 -4.03 8.37 14.02
CA PHE A 287 -2.59 8.39 14.23
C PHE A 287 -2.23 8.33 15.72
N ASN A 288 -2.88 9.17 16.53
CA ASN A 288 -2.61 9.25 17.97
C ASN A 288 -2.94 7.94 18.69
N LEU A 289 -4.03 7.27 18.30
CA LEU A 289 -4.37 5.94 18.82
C LEU A 289 -3.31 4.90 18.46
N ALA A 290 -2.84 4.91 17.21
CA ALA A 290 -1.83 3.95 16.74
C ALA A 290 -0.52 4.06 17.52
N VAL A 291 0.03 5.27 17.64
CA VAL A 291 1.31 5.46 18.35
C VAL A 291 1.18 5.28 19.86
N ALA A 292 0.03 5.63 20.45
CA ALA A 292 -0.19 5.42 21.88
C ALA A 292 -0.29 3.94 22.26
N LYS A 293 -0.87 3.10 21.40
CA LYS A 293 -1.10 1.68 21.69
C LYS A 293 0.03 0.76 21.23
N ALA A 294 0.72 1.10 20.14
CA ALA A 294 1.64 0.17 19.49
C ALA A 294 3.12 0.59 19.53
N TRP A 295 3.46 1.78 20.03
CA TRP A 295 4.86 2.19 20.14
C TRP A 295 5.59 1.41 21.22
N ASP A 296 6.67 0.74 20.84
CA ASP A 296 7.56 0.03 21.76
C ASP A 296 8.49 1.03 22.46
N ALA A 297 8.22 1.33 23.73
CA ALA A 297 9.05 2.24 24.52
C ALA A 297 10.42 1.65 24.90
N GLU A 298 10.60 0.33 24.83
CA GLU A 298 11.84 -0.36 25.21
C GLU A 298 12.80 -0.49 24.02
N HIS A 299 12.31 -1.01 22.89
CA HIS A 299 13.14 -1.29 21.71
C HIS A 299 12.91 -0.30 20.55
N GLY A 300 11.91 0.58 20.64
CA GLY A 300 11.51 1.48 19.57
C GLY A 300 10.72 0.79 18.45
N GLY A 301 10.07 1.61 17.63
CA GLY A 301 9.26 1.15 16.51
C GLY A 301 7.84 0.73 16.91
N LEU A 302 6.95 0.72 15.93
CA LEU A 302 5.59 0.26 16.13
C LEU A 302 5.52 -1.26 15.97
N HIS A 303 4.88 -1.93 16.94
CA HIS A 303 4.47 -3.32 16.86
C HIS A 303 3.48 -3.57 15.71
N TYR A 304 3.36 -4.82 15.28
CA TYR A 304 2.54 -5.19 14.13
C TYR A 304 1.04 -5.20 14.45
N GLY A 305 0.63 -5.64 15.63
CA GLY A 305 -0.77 -5.69 15.99
C GLY A 305 -1.05 -5.74 17.48
N PHE A 306 -2.22 -5.21 17.85
CA PHE A 306 -2.76 -5.27 19.20
C PHE A 306 -4.22 -5.72 19.20
N GLY A 307 -4.66 -6.38 20.27
CA GLY A 307 -6.00 -6.93 20.41
C GLY A 307 -7.02 -5.92 20.94
N PRO A 308 -8.29 -6.33 21.08
CA PRO A 308 -9.37 -5.48 21.58
C PRO A 308 -9.19 -4.97 23.02
N ASP A 309 -8.37 -5.65 23.82
CA ASP A 309 -8.07 -5.27 25.21
C ASP A 309 -6.71 -4.54 25.32
N ASP A 310 -6.23 -3.99 24.19
CA ASP A 310 -4.96 -3.27 24.03
C ASP A 310 -3.68 -4.10 24.24
N GLU A 311 -3.80 -5.42 24.30
CA GLU A 311 -2.65 -6.33 24.41
C GLU A 311 -1.89 -6.42 23.08
N ILE A 312 -0.56 -6.34 23.11
CA ILE A 312 0.24 -6.58 21.91
C ILE A 312 0.14 -8.07 21.53
N CYS A 313 -0.61 -8.36 20.47
CA CYS A 313 -0.82 -9.72 19.96
C CYS A 313 0.21 -10.13 18.91
N ASP A 314 0.87 -9.15 18.30
CA ASP A 314 2.01 -9.35 17.42
C ASP A 314 3.05 -8.24 17.61
N ALA A 315 4.15 -8.61 18.27
CA ALA A 315 5.21 -7.69 18.64
C ALA A 315 6.28 -7.53 17.54
N ASP A 316 6.20 -8.27 16.43
CA ASP A 316 7.11 -8.13 15.31
C ASP A 316 7.04 -6.70 14.74
N LYS A 317 8.13 -6.26 14.12
CA LYS A 317 8.26 -4.92 13.56
C LYS A 317 8.25 -5.05 12.04
N TYR A 318 7.35 -4.35 11.36
CA TYR A 318 7.22 -4.41 9.91
C TYR A 318 7.60 -3.09 9.24
N PHE A 319 8.31 -3.19 8.11
CA PHE A 319 8.81 -2.05 7.35
C PHE A 319 7.71 -1.07 6.92
N TRP A 320 6.57 -1.60 6.47
CA TRP A 320 5.47 -0.82 5.92
C TRP A 320 4.72 -0.06 7.02
N VAL A 321 4.59 -0.65 8.21
CA VAL A 321 3.98 0.04 9.37
C VAL A 321 4.77 1.31 9.67
N GLN A 322 6.11 1.21 9.73
CA GLN A 322 6.95 2.38 10.04
C GLN A 322 6.87 3.43 8.91
N ALA A 323 6.89 2.98 7.65
CA ALA A 323 6.83 3.85 6.47
C ALA A 323 5.50 4.61 6.37
N GLU A 324 4.36 3.95 6.58
CA GLU A 324 3.06 4.60 6.54
C GLU A 324 2.89 5.57 7.71
N SER A 325 3.37 5.18 8.91
CA SER A 325 3.33 6.05 10.08
C SER A 325 4.19 7.30 9.93
N LEU A 326 5.41 7.21 9.38
CA LEU A 326 6.22 8.41 9.15
C LEU A 326 5.61 9.31 8.07
N ALA A 327 4.95 8.75 7.05
CA ALA A 327 4.25 9.56 6.06
C ALA A 327 3.07 10.31 6.71
N ALA A 328 2.25 9.60 7.48
CA ALA A 328 1.13 10.19 8.21
C ALA A 328 1.58 11.30 9.17
N ALA A 329 2.66 11.07 9.92
CA ALA A 329 3.25 12.07 10.83
C ALA A 329 3.64 13.36 10.08
N ALA A 330 4.36 13.24 8.96
CA ALA A 330 4.78 14.41 8.18
C ALA A 330 3.59 15.20 7.60
N VAL A 331 2.58 14.49 7.07
CA VAL A 331 1.39 15.14 6.50
C VAL A 331 0.56 15.81 7.60
N LEU A 332 0.39 15.17 8.76
CA LEU A 332 -0.28 15.75 9.93
C LEU A 332 0.45 16.98 10.46
N ALA A 333 1.77 16.90 10.63
CA ALA A 333 2.59 18.03 11.05
C ALA A 333 2.39 19.24 10.13
N ARG A 334 2.50 19.03 8.80
CA ARG A 334 2.31 20.12 7.85
C ARG A 334 0.89 20.68 7.88
N ARG A 335 -0.12 19.81 8.01
CA ARG A 335 -1.53 20.20 7.98
C ARG A 335 -1.97 20.95 9.23
N THR A 336 -1.47 20.57 10.40
CA THR A 336 -1.93 21.08 11.70
C THR A 336 -1.04 22.19 12.24
N GLY A 337 0.24 22.23 11.85
CA GLY A 337 1.24 23.09 12.48
C GLY A 337 1.68 22.62 13.87
N ASP A 338 1.28 21.42 14.28
CA ASP A 338 1.68 20.82 15.56
C ASP A 338 3.02 20.09 15.41
N ASP A 339 4.05 20.63 16.05
CA ASP A 339 5.41 20.08 16.04
C ASP A 339 5.51 18.70 16.72
N GLY A 340 4.52 18.28 17.51
CA GLY A 340 4.45 16.94 18.09
C GLY A 340 4.48 15.84 17.03
N TYR A 341 3.85 16.06 15.87
CA TYR A 341 3.92 15.11 14.76
C TYR A 341 5.29 15.08 14.08
N TRP A 342 6.02 16.20 14.07
CA TRP A 342 7.40 16.22 13.59
C TRP A 342 8.35 15.45 14.52
N VAL A 343 8.09 15.45 15.83
CA VAL A 343 8.83 14.60 16.79
C VAL A 343 8.62 13.12 16.46
N TRP A 344 7.37 12.71 16.20
CA TRP A 344 7.07 11.34 15.78
C TRP A 344 7.73 10.97 14.44
N TYR A 345 7.70 11.88 13.47
CA TYR A 345 8.37 11.71 12.18
C TYR A 345 9.86 11.41 12.36
N ASP A 346 10.56 12.22 13.17
CA ASP A 346 11.98 12.06 13.42
C ASP A 346 12.28 10.76 14.19
N GLN A 347 11.43 10.39 15.16
CA GLN A 347 11.58 9.14 15.92
C GLN A 347 11.40 7.90 15.03
N LEU A 348 10.37 7.89 14.18
CA LEU A 348 10.11 6.79 13.24
C LEU A 348 11.23 6.65 12.21
N TRP A 349 11.77 7.76 11.71
CA TRP A 349 12.95 7.73 10.85
C TRP A 349 14.22 7.27 11.56
N ALA A 350 14.49 7.78 12.77
CA ALA A 350 15.65 7.38 13.54
C ALA A 350 15.67 5.87 13.80
N TYR A 351 14.52 5.31 14.17
CA TYR A 351 14.31 3.88 14.34
C TYR A 351 14.50 3.13 13.02
N SER A 352 13.78 3.53 11.97
CA SER A 352 13.83 2.87 10.66
C SER A 352 15.21 2.89 10.04
N TRP A 353 15.91 4.01 10.12
CA TRP A 353 17.26 4.18 9.63
C TRP A 353 18.23 3.23 10.33
N ARG A 354 18.09 3.03 11.64
CA ARG A 354 18.98 2.17 12.42
C ARG A 354 18.71 0.67 12.20
N HIS A 355 17.44 0.28 12.02
CA HIS A 355 17.03 -1.12 12.12
C HIS A 355 16.53 -1.71 10.80
N PHE A 356 15.86 -0.94 9.95
CA PHE A 356 15.24 -1.45 8.71
C PHE A 356 16.04 -1.16 7.45
N VAL A 357 16.63 0.02 7.35
CA VAL A 357 17.37 0.43 6.15
C VAL A 357 18.66 -0.36 6.05
N ASP A 358 18.81 -1.16 5.00
CA ASP A 358 20.06 -1.85 4.73
C ASP A 358 21.04 -0.90 4.06
N HIS A 359 21.99 -0.39 4.84
CA HIS A 359 23.00 0.54 4.34
C HIS A 359 24.03 -0.11 3.41
N ARG A 360 24.12 -1.43 3.36
CA ARG A 360 25.10 -2.14 2.52
C ARG A 360 24.54 -2.40 1.13
N HIS A 361 23.30 -2.85 1.04
CA HIS A 361 22.69 -3.28 -0.22
C HIS A 361 21.55 -2.37 -0.71
N GLY A 362 21.01 -1.52 0.14
CA GLY A 362 19.82 -0.73 -0.14
C GLY A 362 18.52 -1.46 0.13
N ALA A 363 17.41 -0.72 -0.02
CA ALA A 363 16.06 -1.12 0.38
C ALA A 363 15.93 -1.43 1.90
N TRP A 364 14.73 -1.80 2.32
CA TRP A 364 14.42 -2.10 3.71
C TRP A 364 14.31 -3.60 3.95
N TYR A 365 14.67 -4.09 5.14
CA TYR A 365 14.27 -5.43 5.59
C TYR A 365 12.74 -5.51 5.69
N ARG A 366 12.16 -6.71 5.56
CA ARG A 366 10.69 -6.87 5.63
C ARG A 366 10.17 -6.79 7.06
N VAL A 367 10.76 -7.59 7.93
CA VAL A 367 10.29 -7.83 9.30
C VAL A 367 11.49 -8.04 10.22
N LEU A 368 11.37 -7.54 11.44
CA LEU A 368 12.27 -7.83 12.55
C LEU A 368 11.45 -8.42 13.70
N GLY A 369 12.10 -9.23 14.54
CA GLY A 369 11.49 -9.70 15.76
C GLY A 369 11.30 -8.57 16.80
N PRO A 370 10.70 -8.88 17.94
CA PRO A 370 10.33 -7.87 18.95
C PRO A 370 11.52 -7.02 19.44
N ALA A 371 12.71 -7.61 19.56
CA ALA A 371 13.93 -6.93 19.98
C ALA A 371 14.79 -6.41 18.81
N ASN A 372 14.19 -6.24 17.63
CA ASN A 372 14.79 -5.73 16.40
C ASN A 372 15.83 -6.67 15.76
N GLU A 373 15.84 -7.95 16.12
CA GLU A 373 16.65 -8.96 15.46
C GLU A 373 16.08 -9.32 14.09
N LYS A 374 16.98 -9.61 13.15
CA LYS A 374 16.58 -10.00 11.81
C LYS A 374 16.14 -11.46 11.77
N LEU A 375 14.96 -11.72 11.22
CA LEU A 375 14.35 -13.05 11.21
C LEU A 375 14.74 -13.92 10.00
N SER A 376 15.06 -13.29 8.86
CA SER A 376 15.47 -14.01 7.65
C SER A 376 16.29 -13.12 6.71
N ASP A 377 16.88 -13.73 5.68
CA ASP A 377 17.57 -13.02 4.59
C ASP A 377 16.65 -12.69 3.40
N GLN A 378 15.37 -13.05 3.49
CA GLN A 378 14.37 -12.82 2.45
C GLN A 378 13.87 -11.39 2.52
N LYS A 379 14.68 -10.45 2.04
CA LYS A 379 14.39 -9.01 2.07
C LYS A 379 13.04 -8.65 1.45
N SER A 380 12.74 -9.24 0.30
CA SER A 380 11.57 -8.88 -0.51
C SER A 380 10.95 -10.13 -1.14
N PRO A 381 10.13 -10.90 -0.40
CA PRO A 381 9.22 -11.89 -0.99
C PRO A 381 8.11 -11.20 -1.79
N ALA A 382 7.28 -11.99 -2.50
CA ALA A 382 6.10 -11.48 -3.17
C ALA A 382 5.24 -10.56 -2.28
N GLY A 383 4.73 -9.48 -2.87
CA GLY A 383 4.04 -8.40 -2.18
C GLY A 383 4.95 -7.22 -1.80
N LYS A 384 6.22 -7.46 -1.44
CA LYS A 384 7.15 -6.39 -1.06
C LYS A 384 8.09 -6.02 -2.21
N VAL A 385 8.01 -4.76 -2.63
CA VAL A 385 8.93 -4.15 -3.61
C VAL A 385 9.34 -2.74 -3.18
N ASP A 386 9.27 -2.44 -1.87
CA ASP A 386 9.52 -1.10 -1.29
C ASP A 386 8.59 0.01 -1.84
N TYR A 387 7.41 -0.41 -2.31
CA TYR A 387 6.28 0.48 -2.64
C TYR A 387 5.96 1.44 -1.48
N HIS A 388 5.78 0.88 -0.27
CA HIS A 388 5.42 1.67 0.91
C HIS A 388 6.51 2.65 1.31
N THR A 389 7.78 2.23 1.34
CA THR A 389 8.89 3.08 1.82
C THR A 389 9.21 4.20 0.83
N MET A 390 9.29 3.89 -0.47
CA MET A 390 9.46 4.93 -1.49
C MET A 390 8.20 5.79 -1.62
N GLY A 391 7.00 5.20 -1.57
CA GLY A 391 5.73 5.90 -1.57
C GLY A 391 5.59 6.91 -0.44
N ALA A 392 5.94 6.50 0.78
CA ALA A 392 6.02 7.37 1.96
C ALA A 392 6.96 8.55 1.74
N CYS A 393 8.16 8.30 1.20
CA CYS A 393 9.10 9.38 0.88
C CYS A 393 8.54 10.34 -0.18
N TYR A 394 7.92 9.82 -1.25
CA TYR A 394 7.26 10.66 -2.26
C TYR A 394 6.11 11.48 -1.68
N GLU A 395 5.36 10.94 -0.73
CA GLU A 395 4.30 11.63 -0.03
C GLU A 395 4.85 12.78 0.81
N VAL A 396 5.91 12.52 1.59
CA VAL A 396 6.55 13.54 2.42
C VAL A 396 7.15 14.66 1.54
N LEU A 397 7.73 14.31 0.39
CA LEU A 397 8.22 15.28 -0.58
C LEU A 397 7.14 16.25 -1.09
N GLN A 398 5.86 15.87 -1.10
CA GLN A 398 4.78 16.77 -1.49
C GLN A 398 4.48 17.83 -0.42
N VAL A 399 4.63 17.48 0.87
CA VAL A 399 4.29 18.37 1.98
C VAL A 399 5.47 19.19 2.51
N LEU A 400 6.70 18.81 2.18
CA LEU A 400 7.88 19.63 2.51
C LEU A 400 8.04 20.85 1.59
N GLY A 401 7.41 20.85 0.40
CA GLY A 401 7.54 21.92 -0.58
C GLY A 401 8.87 21.88 -1.35
N HIS A 402 9.05 22.82 -2.28
CA HIS A 402 10.28 22.93 -3.10
C HIS A 402 11.43 23.67 -2.39
N GLU A 403 11.18 24.26 -1.23
CA GLU A 403 12.14 25.03 -0.45
C GLU A 403 12.44 24.32 0.88
N ALA A 404 13.28 23.29 0.82
CA ALA A 404 14.00 22.73 1.98
C ALA A 404 15.34 22.15 1.52
#